data_AF-A0A653CZ37-F1
#
_entry.id   AF-A0A653CZ37-F1
#
_cell.length_a   1.000
_cell.length_b   1.000
_cell.length_c   1.000
_cell.angle_alpha   90.00
_cell.angle_beta   90.00
_cell.angle_gamma   90.00
#
_symmetry.space_group_name_H-M   'P 1'
#
loop_
_entity.id
_entity.type
_entity.pdbx_description
1 polymer ?
#
loop_
_entity_poly.entity_id
_entity_poly.type
_entity_poly.pdbx_seq_one_letter_code
_entity_poly.pdbx_strand_id
1 'polypeptide(L)'
;MRPCRCDATVILVATTVLLLVLIMVEMTKACGPGRGAYRRRGPRKLTPLVFKQHVPNVAEHTLTASGITEGRINRNDSRFKDLVYNYNRDIIFRDEEGTGADRLMTQVSLISVAVSCLRPPSENK
;
A
#
# COMPACT_ATOMS: atom_id res chain seq x y z
N MET A 1 -8.50 61.28 -56.72
CA MET A 1 -7.89 59.96 -56.44
C MET A 1 -8.82 59.18 -55.53
N ARG A 2 -9.46 58.11 -56.03
CA ARG A 2 -10.30 57.24 -55.19
C ARG A 2 -9.40 56.16 -54.60
N PRO A 3 -9.26 56.05 -53.28
CA PRO A 3 -8.43 55.01 -52.69
C PRO A 3 -9.03 53.64 -53.05
N CYS A 4 -8.14 52.71 -53.40
CA CYS A 4 -8.42 51.35 -53.83
C CYS A 4 -9.36 50.64 -52.85
N ARG A 5 -10.66 50.60 -53.19
CA ARG A 5 -11.69 49.88 -52.41
C ARG A 5 -11.36 48.39 -52.24
N CYS A 6 -10.55 47.83 -53.12
CA CYS A 6 -10.09 46.43 -53.07
C CYS A 6 -9.06 46.20 -51.96
N ASP A 7 -8.20 47.17 -51.63
CA ASP A 7 -7.17 46.97 -50.61
C ASP A 7 -7.79 46.97 -49.22
N ALA A 8 -8.73 47.90 -48.96
CA ALA A 8 -9.40 48.00 -47.67
C ALA A 8 -10.30 46.79 -47.37
N THR A 9 -10.99 46.24 -48.38
CA THR A 9 -11.81 45.03 -48.20
C THR A 9 -10.95 43.78 -48.03
N VAL A 10 -9.85 43.67 -48.76
CA VAL A 10 -8.88 42.56 -48.62
C VAL A 10 -8.22 42.59 -47.24
N ILE A 11 -7.83 43.78 -46.75
CA ILE A 11 -7.26 43.94 -45.39
C ILE A 11 -8.29 43.59 -44.31
N LEU A 12 -9.55 44.00 -44.48
CA LEU A 12 -10.64 43.66 -43.54
C LEU A 12 -10.93 42.16 -43.51
N VAL A 13 -10.93 41.49 -44.66
CA VAL A 13 -11.12 40.03 -44.76
C VAL A 13 -9.91 39.29 -44.16
N ALA A 14 -8.69 39.74 -44.44
CA ALA A 14 -7.48 39.11 -43.90
C ALA A 14 -7.40 39.22 -42.37
N THR A 15 -7.74 40.38 -41.80
CA THR A 15 -7.73 40.60 -40.33
C THR A 15 -8.83 39.82 -39.62
N THR A 16 -10.03 39.71 -40.20
CA THR A 16 -11.12 38.88 -39.63
C THR A 16 -10.80 37.39 -39.67
N VAL A 17 -10.21 36.90 -40.77
CA VAL A 17 -9.74 35.50 -40.87
C VAL A 17 -8.62 35.21 -39.87
N LEU A 18 -7.66 36.13 -39.71
CA LEU A 18 -6.56 35.97 -38.74
C LEU A 18 -7.08 35.90 -37.30
N LEU A 19 -8.03 36.77 -36.94
CA LEU A 19 -8.66 36.75 -35.61
C LEU A 19 -9.41 35.44 -35.35
N LEU A 20 -10.15 34.92 -36.34
CA LEU A 20 -10.83 33.63 -36.24
C LEU A 20 -9.84 32.48 -36.01
N VAL A 21 -8.71 32.46 -36.71
CA VAL A 21 -7.67 31.43 -36.53
C VAL A 21 -7.08 31.46 -35.13
N LEU A 22 -6.82 32.66 -34.57
CA LEU A 22 -6.26 32.80 -33.22
C LEU A 22 -7.22 32.28 -32.13
N ILE A 23 -8.52 32.56 -32.26
CA ILE A 23 -9.55 32.06 -31.32
C ILE A 23 -9.61 30.52 -31.32
N MET A 24 -9.46 29.89 -32.48
CA MET A 24 -9.49 28.42 -32.59
C MET A 24 -8.24 27.76 -31.96
N VAL A 25 -7.08 28.42 -31.99
CA VAL A 25 -5.86 27.93 -31.34
C VAL A 25 -5.99 27.97 -29.81
N GLU A 26 -6.69 28.95 -29.24
CA GLU A 26 -6.95 29.00 -27.79
C GLU A 26 -7.86 27.87 -27.32
N MET A 27 -8.90 27.53 -28.10
CA MET A 27 -9.81 26.43 -27.78
C MET A 27 -9.11 25.06 -27.76
N THR A 28 -8.07 24.86 -28.58
CA THR A 28 -7.34 23.58 -28.64
C THR A 28 -6.31 23.41 -27.52
N LYS A 29 -5.94 24.48 -26.80
CA LYS A 29 -5.06 24.41 -25.62
C LYS A 29 -5.75 23.83 -24.37
N ALA A 30 -7.07 23.67 -24.40
CA ALA A 30 -7.81 23.04 -23.30
C ALA A 30 -7.62 21.51 -23.23
N CYS A 31 -7.10 20.88 -24.29
CA CYS A 31 -6.89 19.43 -24.36
C CYS A 31 -5.50 19.02 -23.85
N GLY A 32 -5.28 19.14 -22.53
CA GLY A 32 -4.11 18.54 -21.86
C GLY A 32 -4.18 17.00 -21.82
N PRO A 33 -3.09 16.29 -21.48
CA PRO A 33 -3.09 14.84 -21.34
C PRO A 33 -4.24 14.41 -20.41
N GLY A 34 -5.22 13.71 -20.96
CA GLY A 34 -6.49 13.42 -20.31
C GLY A 34 -6.33 12.64 -19.00
N ARG A 35 -7.39 12.60 -18.18
CA ARG A 35 -7.43 11.86 -16.91
C ARG A 35 -7.02 10.40 -17.16
N GLY A 36 -5.83 10.02 -16.73
CA GLY A 36 -5.29 8.68 -16.92
C GLY A 36 -6.25 7.63 -16.35
N ALA A 37 -6.59 6.62 -17.15
CA ALA A 37 -7.49 5.53 -16.79
C ALA A 37 -6.92 4.56 -15.72
N TYR A 38 -5.81 4.93 -15.07
CA TYR A 38 -5.16 4.06 -14.09
C TYR A 38 -5.90 4.15 -12.75
N ARG A 39 -6.74 3.14 -12.49
CA ARG A 39 -7.31 2.94 -11.14
C ARG A 39 -6.19 2.45 -10.23
N ARG A 40 -5.89 3.21 -9.17
CA ARG A 40 -5.00 2.73 -8.11
C ARG A 40 -5.59 1.45 -7.51
N ARG A 41 -4.77 0.41 -7.34
CA ARG A 41 -5.17 -0.80 -6.63
C ARG A 41 -5.46 -0.40 -5.18
N GLY A 42 -6.72 -0.56 -4.76
CA GLY A 42 -7.13 -0.29 -3.39
C GLY A 42 -6.38 -1.20 -2.41
N PRO A 43 -6.27 -0.79 -1.14
CA PRO A 43 -5.69 -1.64 -0.10
C PRO A 43 -6.45 -2.97 -0.01
N ARG A 44 -5.74 -4.05 0.32
CA ARG A 44 -6.39 -5.34 0.59
C ARG A 44 -7.28 -5.18 1.84
N LYS A 45 -8.55 -5.57 1.72
CA LYS A 45 -9.47 -5.58 2.85
C LYS A 45 -9.03 -6.66 3.84
N LEU A 46 -8.84 -6.27 5.10
CA LEU A 46 -8.55 -7.19 6.20
C LEU A 46 -9.89 -7.66 6.76
N THR A 47 -10.18 -8.96 6.64
CA THR A 47 -11.37 -9.56 7.25
C THR A 47 -11.02 -10.04 8.66
N PRO A 48 -11.73 -9.60 9.71
CA PRO A 48 -11.49 -10.09 11.06
C PRO A 48 -11.80 -11.60 11.15
N LEU A 49 -11.08 -12.30 12.01
CA LEU A 49 -11.36 -13.70 12.29
C LEU A 49 -12.55 -13.82 13.24
N VAL A 50 -13.44 -14.77 12.96
CA VAL A 50 -14.56 -15.13 13.84
C VAL A 50 -14.06 -16.02 14.98
N PHE A 51 -14.77 -16.03 16.11
CA PHE A 51 -14.43 -16.90 17.23
C PHE A 51 -14.26 -18.37 16.80
N LYS A 52 -13.15 -19.01 17.20
CA LYS A 52 -12.70 -20.37 16.81
C LYS A 52 -12.35 -20.57 15.33
N GLN A 53 -12.32 -19.52 14.52
CA GLN A 53 -11.82 -19.60 13.15
C GLN A 53 -10.28 -19.67 13.16
N HIS A 54 -9.71 -20.47 12.26
CA HIS A 54 -8.28 -20.52 11.96
C HIS A 54 -8.09 -20.44 10.44
N VAL A 55 -6.99 -19.84 10.01
CA VAL A 55 -6.63 -19.69 8.59
C VAL A 55 -5.18 -20.12 8.43
N PRO A 56 -4.87 -21.10 7.56
CA PRO A 56 -5.77 -21.91 6.73
C PRO A 56 -6.72 -22.82 7.55
N ASN A 57 -7.85 -23.25 6.98
CA ASN A 57 -8.83 -24.12 7.65
C ASN A 57 -8.37 -25.60 7.66
N VAL A 58 -7.22 -25.83 8.28
CA VAL A 58 -6.58 -27.13 8.48
C VAL A 58 -5.96 -27.15 9.87
N ALA A 59 -5.70 -28.33 10.41
CA ALA A 59 -5.06 -28.46 11.71
C ALA A 59 -3.66 -27.80 11.73
N GLU A 60 -3.28 -27.25 12.88
CA GLU A 60 -2.03 -26.49 13.06
C GLU A 60 -0.79 -27.30 12.65
N HIS A 61 -0.74 -28.58 13.00
CA HIS A 61 0.42 -29.45 12.75
C HIS A 61 0.47 -30.07 11.34
N THR A 62 -0.23 -29.48 10.38
CA THR A 62 -0.19 -29.91 8.98
C THR A 62 0.92 -29.20 8.22
N LEU A 63 1.49 -29.84 7.20
CA LEU A 63 2.59 -29.28 6.39
C LEU A 63 2.23 -27.98 5.67
N THR A 64 0.95 -27.74 5.41
CA THR A 64 0.45 -26.52 4.78
C THR A 64 0.20 -25.38 5.76
N ALA A 65 0.28 -25.66 7.07
CA ALA A 65 0.14 -24.69 8.15
C ALA A 65 1.47 -24.52 8.89
N SER A 66 1.56 -24.91 10.17
CA SER A 66 2.75 -24.73 11.01
C SER A 66 3.74 -25.89 10.93
N GLY A 67 3.39 -27.00 10.27
CA GLY A 67 4.26 -28.16 10.09
C GLY A 67 4.35 -29.08 11.32
N ILE A 68 5.34 -29.98 11.30
CA ILE A 68 5.53 -31.02 12.32
C ILE A 68 6.19 -30.41 13.56
N THR A 69 5.72 -30.80 14.75
CA THR A 69 6.30 -30.36 16.02
C THR A 69 7.64 -31.04 16.30
N GLU A 70 8.70 -30.25 16.49
CA GLU A 70 10.05 -30.75 16.82
C GLU A 70 10.23 -31.09 18.32
N GLY A 71 9.23 -30.81 19.16
CA GLY A 71 9.23 -31.07 20.60
C GLY A 71 9.56 -29.86 21.47
N ARG A 72 9.48 -30.04 22.79
CA ARG A 72 9.68 -28.96 23.78
C ARG A 72 11.15 -28.56 23.90
N ILE A 73 11.39 -27.27 24.12
CA ILE A 73 12.73 -26.70 24.36
C ILE A 73 12.80 -26.23 25.81
N ASN A 74 13.78 -26.75 26.55
CA ASN A 74 14.13 -26.31 27.90
C ASN A 74 15.39 -25.43 27.86
N ARG A 75 15.65 -24.69 28.94
CA ARG A 75 16.80 -23.76 29.05
C ARG A 75 18.17 -24.43 28.92
N ASN A 76 18.26 -25.72 29.21
CA ASN A 76 19.50 -26.49 29.17
C ASN A 76 19.74 -27.18 27.81
N ASP A 77 18.77 -27.10 26.89
CA ASP A 77 18.87 -27.78 25.59
C ASP A 77 19.77 -26.98 24.63
N SER A 78 20.49 -27.69 23.75
CA SER A 78 21.31 -27.06 22.71
C SER A 78 20.50 -26.15 21.78
N ARG A 79 19.25 -26.52 21.50
CA ARG A 79 18.27 -25.76 20.69
C ARG A 79 17.84 -24.45 21.32
N PHE A 80 18.09 -24.23 22.61
CA PHE A 80 17.78 -22.96 23.27
C PHE A 80 18.57 -21.79 22.66
N LYS A 81 19.73 -22.07 22.03
CA LYS A 81 20.55 -21.08 21.33
C LYS A 81 19.88 -20.50 20.10
N ASP A 82 18.89 -21.19 19.54
CA ASP A 82 18.16 -20.75 18.34
C ASP A 82 17.05 -19.75 18.68
N LEU A 83 16.69 -19.63 19.96
CA LEU A 83 15.72 -18.64 20.43
C LEU A 83 16.42 -17.31 20.67
N VAL A 84 15.79 -16.24 20.18
CA VAL A 84 16.28 -14.87 20.27
C VAL A 84 15.27 -14.03 21.06
N TYR A 85 15.79 -13.10 21.86
CA TYR A 85 14.95 -12.16 22.62
C TYR A 85 14.37 -11.06 21.72
N ASN A 86 13.09 -10.76 21.91
CA ASN A 86 12.42 -9.62 21.30
C ASN A 86 12.34 -8.43 22.28
N TYR A 87 13.05 -7.34 21.95
CA TYR A 87 13.09 -6.09 22.72
C TYR A 87 12.29 -4.95 22.08
N ASN A 88 11.36 -5.25 21.17
CA ASN A 88 10.54 -4.22 20.54
C ASN A 88 9.69 -3.47 21.57
N ARG A 89 9.72 -2.12 21.52
CA ARG A 89 8.97 -1.23 22.42
C ARG A 89 7.49 -1.12 22.04
N ASP A 90 7.13 -1.48 20.81
CA ASP A 90 5.74 -1.43 20.32
C ASP A 90 4.90 -2.62 20.80
N ILE A 91 5.53 -3.58 21.47
CA ILE A 91 4.90 -4.81 21.97
C ILE A 91 4.93 -4.79 23.50
N ILE A 92 3.75 -4.85 24.09
CA ILE A 92 3.59 -4.98 25.54
C ILE A 92 3.53 -6.48 25.86
N PHE A 93 4.61 -7.01 26.42
CA PHE A 93 4.68 -8.38 26.94
C PHE A 93 4.09 -8.43 28.35
N ARG A 94 3.32 -9.48 28.66
CA ARG A 94 2.67 -9.60 29.96
C ARG A 94 3.65 -10.06 31.04
N ASP A 95 4.45 -11.09 30.77
CA ASP A 95 5.52 -11.63 31.64
C ASP A 95 5.08 -11.76 33.12
N GLU A 96 3.99 -12.50 33.36
CA GLU A 96 3.46 -12.74 34.71
C GLU A 96 4.45 -13.53 35.58
N GLU A 97 5.34 -14.30 34.96
CA GLU A 97 6.34 -15.13 35.60
C GLU A 97 7.59 -14.34 36.02
N GLY A 98 7.80 -13.13 35.48
CA GLY A 98 8.97 -12.30 35.75
C GLY A 98 10.30 -12.91 35.27
N THR A 99 10.25 -13.88 34.34
CA THR A 99 11.44 -14.57 33.84
C THR A 99 11.84 -14.15 32.43
N GLY A 100 11.04 -13.32 31.76
CA GLY A 100 11.26 -12.87 30.40
C GLY A 100 11.02 -13.95 29.33
N ALA A 101 10.34 -15.04 29.68
CA ALA A 101 10.13 -16.16 28.76
C ALA A 101 9.28 -15.77 27.54
N ASP A 102 8.27 -14.90 27.72
CA ASP A 102 7.40 -14.37 26.65
C ASP A 102 8.17 -13.66 25.52
N ARG A 103 9.41 -13.22 25.82
CA ARG A 103 10.27 -12.50 24.87
C ARG A 103 11.10 -13.42 24.01
N LEU A 104 11.25 -14.68 24.38
CA LEU A 104 12.08 -15.66 23.67
C LEU A 104 11.27 -16.33 22.57
N MET A 105 11.71 -16.16 21.33
CA MET A 105 11.03 -16.70 20.17
C MET A 105 12.02 -17.03 19.05
N THR A 106 11.61 -17.84 18.07
CA THR A 106 12.45 -18.13 16.90
C THR A 106 12.58 -16.90 16.00
N GLN A 107 13.59 -16.85 15.14
CA GLN A 107 13.77 -15.71 14.22
C GLN A 107 12.55 -15.47 13.31
N VAL A 108 11.92 -16.55 12.81
CA VAL A 108 10.75 -16.46 11.92
C VAL A 108 9.55 -15.86 12.65
N SER A 109 9.30 -16.30 13.89
CA SER A 109 8.20 -15.76 14.71
C SER A 109 8.45 -14.31 15.11
N LEU A 110 9.70 -13.95 15.42
CA LEU A 110 10.09 -12.56 15.72
C LEU A 110 9.75 -11.61 14.57
N ILE A 111 10.11 -11.99 13.34
CA ILE A 111 9.80 -11.20 12.15
C ILE A 111 8.29 -11.13 11.93
N SER A 112 7.58 -12.26 12.07
CA SER A 112 6.13 -12.31 11.87
C SER A 112 5.37 -11.39 12.84
N VAL A 113 5.75 -11.40 14.13
CA VAL A 113 5.16 -10.54 15.15
C VAL A 113 5.47 -9.08 14.86
N ALA A 114 6.73 -8.75 14.52
CA ALA A 114 7.11 -7.40 14.16
C ALA A 114 6.29 -6.89 12.95
N VAL A 115 6.16 -7.68 11.88
CA VAL A 115 5.39 -7.30 10.68
C VAL A 115 3.89 -7.14 10.99
N SER A 116 3.35 -7.98 11.87
CA SER A 116 1.93 -7.93 12.24
C SER A 116 1.60 -6.71 13.11
N CYS A 117 2.48 -6.36 14.06
CA CYS A 117 2.32 -5.20 14.93
C CYS A 117 2.63 -3.87 14.21
N LEU A 118 3.55 -3.86 13.25
CA LEU A 118 3.91 -2.65 12.49
C LEU A 118 2.89 -2.27 11.41
N ARG A 119 1.87 -3.11 11.15
CA ARG A 119 0.81 -2.73 10.22
C ARG A 119 -0.16 -1.81 10.94
N PRO A 120 -0.22 -0.51 10.59
CA PRO A 120 -1.19 0.39 11.21
C PRO A 120 -2.60 -0.16 10.97
N PRO A 121 -3.50 -0.12 11.97
CA PRO A 121 -4.89 -0.48 11.76
C PRO A 121 -5.40 0.34 10.59
N SER A 122 -6.05 -0.31 9.62
CA SER A 122 -6.68 0.40 8.52
C SER A 122 -7.74 1.32 9.11
N GLU A 123 -7.42 2.62 9.14
CA GLU A 123 -8.34 3.67 9.56
C GLU A 123 -9.58 3.57 8.68
N ASN A 124 -10.71 3.17 9.28
CA ASN A 124 -11.98 3.09 8.60
C ASN A 124 -12.36 4.50 8.16
N LYS A 125 -12.25 4.78 6.86
CA LYS A 125 -12.90 5.91 6.19
C LYS A 125 -14.20 5.45 5.56
#